data_AF-A0A269TIP0-F1
#
_entry.id   AF-A0A269TIP0-F1
#
_cell.length_a   1.000
_cell.length_b   1.000
_cell.length_c   1.000
_cell.angle_alpha   90.00
_cell.angle_beta   90.00
_cell.angle_gamma   90.00
#
_symmetry.space_group_name_H-M   'P 1'
#
loop_
_entity.id
_entity.type
_entity.pdbx_description
1 polymer ?
#
loop_
_entity_poly.entity_id
_entity_poly.type
_entity_poly.pdbx_seq_one_letter_code
_entity_poly.pdbx_strand_id
1 'polypeptide(L)'
;MSPLPILKYNKNKMFLILIAPVISVSTVSLFIACSPNIGLNHKNIQKDSTPLENKDIPKAPEPLEDKGSPKEPISPFSNKSTFKKSSTFDNTEIIKNSASNINKGPHVPFNDKSILKGSGLFVKTTIDNKNYLQLNTWNFMDFTFSDFQWIIENDWKNKKLDKTDKDRDSYNWYPVEINNSYISKWETFIKKWNWEYEPKFVADSSNQYEDFIKYFSEQKPYPNHLKSVSLVKNEGELKQALRLEDQDREKYLKYFIALEDYLYWYKTEKLSDEELSKKYFPWTETFNFDAINSKMDFEKYDYLFVKDLRSTYGDGNVGIGDLSKGIKINSYKIEPESHKFTIEFLYDDEVDPCPNCPLDEQLNHYWSWKRLSSMLIPIEKNKISEFNMNDWNLHIRGYSYIPYGRR
;
A
#
# COMPACT_ATOMS: atom_id res chain seq x y z
N MET A 1 -53.75 36.27 -38.38
CA MET A 1 -52.43 35.67 -38.64
C MET A 1 -52.35 34.37 -37.86
N SER A 2 -52.30 33.26 -38.57
CA SER A 2 -52.44 31.89 -38.06
C SER A 2 -51.14 31.43 -37.37
N PRO A 3 -51.20 30.65 -36.28
CA PRO A 3 -50.01 30.07 -35.67
C PRO A 3 -49.51 28.87 -36.48
N LEU A 4 -48.19 28.83 -36.68
CA LEU A 4 -47.44 27.74 -37.34
C LEU A 4 -47.48 26.44 -36.50
N PRO A 5 -47.46 25.26 -37.15
CA PRO A 5 -47.64 23.97 -36.50
C PRO A 5 -46.35 23.39 -35.90
N ILE A 6 -46.54 22.65 -34.81
CA ILE A 6 -45.55 21.82 -34.11
C ILE A 6 -45.24 20.56 -34.94
N LEU A 7 -43.98 20.38 -35.34
CA LEU A 7 -43.49 19.17 -35.98
C LEU A 7 -43.14 18.10 -34.92
N LYS A 8 -43.94 17.02 -34.91
CA LYS A 8 -43.59 15.74 -34.26
C LYS A 8 -42.60 15.00 -35.13
N TYR A 9 -41.42 14.65 -34.59
CA TYR A 9 -40.46 13.78 -35.28
C TYR A 9 -40.58 12.33 -34.80
N ASN A 10 -40.36 11.43 -35.77
CA ASN A 10 -40.87 10.08 -35.84
C ASN A 10 -39.84 9.04 -35.35
N LYS A 11 -40.32 7.92 -34.79
CA LYS A 11 -39.53 6.77 -34.33
C LYS A 11 -38.86 6.08 -35.53
N ASN A 12 -37.53 5.97 -35.50
CA ASN A 12 -36.80 5.02 -36.35
C ASN A 12 -36.36 3.79 -35.57
N LYS A 13 -36.50 2.67 -36.28
CA LYS A 13 -36.37 1.28 -35.87
C LYS A 13 -34.93 0.96 -35.45
N MET A 14 -34.76 0.34 -34.29
CA MET A 14 -33.52 -0.34 -33.91
C MET A 14 -33.69 -1.84 -34.18
N PHE A 15 -32.80 -2.40 -35.00
CA PHE A 15 -32.70 -3.83 -35.28
C PHE A 15 -32.25 -4.57 -34.01
N LEU A 16 -33.06 -5.54 -33.58
CA LEU A 16 -32.73 -6.50 -32.53
C LEU A 16 -32.03 -7.70 -33.18
N ILE A 17 -30.73 -7.87 -32.96
CA ILE A 17 -30.03 -9.11 -33.30
C ILE A 17 -30.16 -10.05 -32.08
N LEU A 18 -31.07 -11.01 -32.19
CA LEU A 18 -31.21 -12.14 -31.28
C LEU A 18 -30.17 -13.20 -31.68
N ILE A 19 -29.15 -13.40 -30.86
CA ILE A 19 -28.30 -14.61 -30.92
C ILE A 19 -28.86 -15.58 -29.89
N ALA A 20 -29.38 -16.70 -30.37
CA ALA A 20 -29.95 -17.78 -29.56
C ALA A 20 -28.84 -18.53 -28.79
N PRO A 21 -29.11 -19.00 -27.55
CA PRO A 21 -28.22 -19.95 -26.88
C PRO A 21 -28.43 -21.37 -27.44
N VAL A 22 -27.34 -21.97 -27.90
CA VAL A 22 -27.28 -23.40 -28.24
C VAL A 22 -27.31 -24.20 -26.93
N ILE A 23 -28.35 -25.01 -26.79
CA ILE A 23 -28.53 -25.99 -25.72
C ILE A 23 -27.71 -27.23 -26.11
N SER A 24 -26.68 -27.58 -25.35
CA SER A 24 -26.07 -28.91 -25.39
C SER A 24 -26.61 -29.74 -24.23
N VAL A 25 -27.48 -30.68 -24.58
CA VAL A 25 -27.99 -31.76 -23.74
C VAL A 25 -26.87 -32.79 -23.52
N SER A 26 -26.66 -33.22 -22.28
CA SER A 26 -25.95 -34.46 -21.98
C SER A 26 -26.73 -35.19 -20.89
N THR A 27 -27.39 -36.27 -21.31
CA THR A 27 -28.22 -37.15 -20.50
C THR A 27 -27.39 -38.18 -19.73
N VAL A 28 -27.68 -38.24 -18.43
CA VAL A 28 -28.00 -39.43 -17.62
C VAL A 28 -26.96 -40.56 -17.51
N SER A 29 -26.55 -40.83 -16.27
CA SER A 29 -26.70 -42.16 -15.64
C SER A 29 -26.71 -42.03 -14.12
N LEU A 30 -27.92 -42.10 -13.56
CA LEU A 30 -28.22 -42.32 -12.15
C LEU A 30 -28.34 -43.85 -11.97
N PHE A 31 -27.56 -44.45 -11.07
CA PHE A 31 -27.86 -45.77 -10.52
C PHE A 31 -28.17 -45.64 -9.03
N ILE A 32 -29.23 -46.35 -8.67
CA ILE A 32 -29.94 -46.46 -7.39
C ILE A 32 -29.21 -47.48 -6.49
N ALA A 33 -29.17 -47.26 -5.17
CA ALA A 33 -29.74 -48.17 -4.15
C ALA A 33 -29.30 -47.87 -2.71
N CYS A 34 -30.25 -48.08 -1.81
CA CYS A 34 -30.23 -47.82 -0.36
C CYS A 34 -29.38 -48.80 0.47
N SER A 35 -29.07 -48.34 1.70
CA SER A 35 -28.38 -48.96 2.85
C SER A 35 -28.98 -50.29 3.37
N PRO A 36 -28.32 -51.01 4.32
CA PRO A 36 -28.43 -50.65 5.74
C PRO A 36 -27.20 -50.93 6.65
N ASN A 37 -27.28 -50.32 7.83
CA ASN A 37 -26.53 -50.56 9.08
C ASN A 37 -26.24 -52.03 9.42
N ILE A 38 -25.02 -52.30 9.90
CA ILE A 38 -24.75 -53.24 11.02
C ILE A 38 -23.64 -52.63 11.89
N GLY A 39 -23.93 -52.43 13.18
CA GLY A 39 -22.93 -52.17 14.20
C GLY A 39 -22.40 -53.47 14.81
N LEU A 40 -21.22 -53.40 15.44
CA LEU A 40 -20.93 -53.90 16.80
C LEU A 40 -19.41 -54.00 17.05
N ASN A 41 -19.04 -53.51 18.24
CA ASN A 41 -18.03 -54.02 19.17
C ASN A 41 -16.52 -54.01 18.87
N HIS A 42 -15.84 -53.18 19.67
CA HIS A 42 -14.73 -53.51 20.57
C HIS A 42 -13.97 -54.84 20.35
N LYS A 43 -12.66 -54.74 20.13
CA LYS A 43 -11.65 -55.26 21.08
C LYS A 43 -10.24 -54.76 20.78
N ASN A 44 -9.60 -54.30 21.86
CA ASN A 44 -8.17 -54.03 21.99
C ASN A 44 -7.30 -55.19 21.50
N ILE A 45 -6.30 -54.90 20.68
CA ILE A 45 -5.03 -55.64 20.67
C ILE A 45 -3.90 -54.61 20.56
N GLN A 46 -3.26 -54.38 21.71
CA GLN A 46 -1.89 -53.89 21.82
C GLN A 46 -0.96 -54.86 21.07
N LYS A 47 -0.10 -54.34 20.20
CA LYS A 47 1.15 -55.00 19.85
C LYS A 47 2.25 -53.95 19.71
N ASP A 48 3.22 -54.10 20.59
CA ASP A 48 4.51 -53.43 20.58
C ASP A 48 5.19 -53.59 19.22
N SER A 49 5.69 -52.47 18.70
CA SER A 49 6.83 -52.49 17.78
C SER A 49 7.75 -51.32 18.12
N THR A 50 8.97 -51.70 18.47
CA THR A 50 10.16 -50.88 18.74
C THR A 50 10.54 -50.02 17.52
N PRO A 51 11.28 -48.92 17.70
CA PRO A 51 11.38 -47.84 16.73
C PRO A 51 12.37 -48.15 15.60
N LEU A 52 11.97 -47.87 14.37
CA LEU A 52 12.89 -47.76 13.24
C LEU A 52 13.63 -46.42 13.30
N GLU A 53 14.94 -46.51 13.40
CA GLU A 53 15.91 -45.44 13.30
C GLU A 53 16.03 -45.00 11.83
N ASN A 54 15.33 -43.92 11.44
CA ASN A 54 15.53 -43.28 10.13
C ASN A 54 16.54 -42.14 10.27
N LYS A 55 17.79 -42.44 9.90
CA LYS A 55 18.79 -41.47 9.48
C LYS A 55 18.44 -41.05 8.06
N ASP A 56 18.03 -39.80 7.89
CA ASP A 56 18.28 -38.97 6.70
C ASP A 56 17.70 -37.57 6.96
N ILE A 57 18.54 -36.73 7.58
CA ILE A 57 18.28 -35.29 7.72
C ILE A 57 18.76 -34.64 6.41
N PRO A 58 17.89 -33.96 5.64
CA PRO A 58 18.35 -33.15 4.53
C PRO A 58 19.23 -32.01 5.05
N LYS A 59 20.43 -31.88 4.50
CA LYS A 59 21.29 -30.71 4.73
C LYS A 59 20.51 -29.42 4.41
N ALA A 60 20.64 -28.43 5.29
CA ALA A 60 20.16 -27.08 5.05
C ALA A 60 20.73 -26.54 3.72
N PRO A 61 19.95 -25.79 2.92
CA PRO A 61 20.45 -25.15 1.71
C PRO A 61 21.58 -24.19 2.04
N GLU A 62 22.61 -24.18 1.20
CA GLU A 62 23.76 -23.28 1.30
C GLU A 62 23.30 -21.80 1.28
N PRO A 63 23.95 -20.92 2.05
CA PRO A 63 23.70 -19.48 1.97
C PRO A 63 23.99 -18.99 0.55
N LEU A 64 23.16 -18.07 0.07
CA LEU A 64 23.45 -17.30 -1.15
C LEU A 64 24.84 -16.67 -1.02
N GLU A 65 25.76 -17.06 -1.91
CA GLU A 65 27.05 -16.41 -2.03
C GLU A 65 26.84 -14.92 -2.32
N ASP A 66 27.38 -14.09 -1.43
CA ASP A 66 27.51 -12.65 -1.59
C ASP A 66 28.39 -12.39 -2.83
N LYS A 67 27.73 -12.18 -3.98
CA LYS A 67 28.37 -11.59 -5.15
C LYS A 67 28.70 -10.15 -4.78
N GLY A 68 29.90 -10.00 -4.21
CA GLY A 68 30.51 -8.78 -3.69
C GLY A 68 29.76 -7.50 -4.01
N SER A 69 29.23 -6.90 -2.95
CA SER A 69 28.69 -5.54 -2.97
C SER A 69 29.64 -4.59 -3.74
N PRO A 70 29.16 -3.88 -4.78
CA PRO A 70 29.88 -2.74 -5.30
C PRO A 70 30.08 -1.76 -4.15
N LYS A 71 31.32 -1.25 -3.97
CA LYS A 71 31.58 -0.13 -3.06
C LYS A 71 30.53 0.95 -3.30
N GLU A 72 29.91 1.44 -2.21
CA GLU A 72 29.02 2.59 -2.24
C GLU A 72 29.65 3.69 -3.12
N PRO A 73 28.93 4.18 -4.14
CA PRO A 73 29.40 5.35 -4.87
C PRO A 73 29.37 6.53 -3.89
N ILE A 74 30.56 7.05 -3.62
CA ILE A 74 30.76 8.34 -2.97
C ILE A 74 29.95 9.38 -3.76
N SER A 75 29.02 10.03 -3.07
CA SER A 75 28.19 11.14 -3.54
C SER A 75 28.93 12.07 -4.51
N PRO A 76 28.43 12.32 -5.74
CA PRO A 76 29.10 13.18 -6.72
C PRO A 76 28.82 14.68 -6.52
N PHE A 77 28.35 15.12 -5.34
CA PHE A 77 28.18 16.55 -5.08
C PHE A 77 29.48 17.22 -4.62
N SER A 78 30.43 17.35 -5.57
CA SER A 78 31.60 18.22 -5.45
C SER A 78 32.07 18.71 -6.82
N ASN A 79 31.40 19.73 -7.38
CA ASN A 79 31.98 21.04 -7.72
C ASN A 79 31.14 21.84 -8.72
N LYS A 80 30.91 23.11 -8.33
CA LYS A 80 30.78 24.36 -9.12
C LYS A 80 29.79 24.42 -10.31
N SER A 81 28.72 25.19 -10.09
CA SER A 81 28.26 26.38 -10.86
C SER A 81 28.31 26.26 -12.39
N THR A 82 27.20 26.34 -13.13
CA THR A 82 26.29 27.49 -13.19
C THR A 82 24.87 27.05 -13.58
N PHE A 83 23.89 27.22 -12.67
CA PHE A 83 22.48 27.04 -13.00
C PHE A 83 21.81 28.40 -13.21
N LYS A 84 21.30 28.62 -14.42
CA LYS A 84 20.36 29.73 -14.73
C LYS A 84 19.07 29.47 -13.97
N LYS A 85 18.64 30.47 -13.21
CA LYS A 85 17.35 30.56 -12.49
C LYS A 85 16.20 30.23 -13.45
N SER A 86 15.50 29.13 -13.18
CA SER A 86 14.13 28.88 -13.64
C SER A 86 13.20 29.05 -12.44
N SER A 87 12.06 29.69 -12.68
CA SER A 87 11.15 30.30 -11.72
C SER A 87 10.66 29.35 -10.62
N THR A 88 11.08 29.63 -9.38
CA THR A 88 10.46 29.15 -8.15
C THR A 88 9.17 29.90 -7.85
N PHE A 89 8.12 29.17 -7.47
CA PHE A 89 6.94 29.64 -6.79
C PHE A 89 7.34 30.27 -5.44
N ASP A 90 7.25 31.59 -5.34
CA ASP A 90 7.40 32.33 -4.08
C ASP A 90 6.08 32.30 -3.30
N ASN A 91 5.97 31.44 -2.28
CA ASN A 91 5.01 31.61 -1.20
C ASN A 91 5.63 32.51 -0.12
N THR A 92 5.73 33.81 -0.42
CA THR A 92 6.28 34.82 0.51
C THR A 92 5.34 36.00 0.73
N GLU A 93 4.06 35.76 0.92
CA GLU A 93 3.14 36.75 1.51
C GLU A 93 2.20 36.02 2.45
N ILE A 94 2.48 36.11 3.76
CA ILE A 94 1.59 36.08 4.95
C ILE A 94 2.46 35.85 6.22
N ILE A 95 3.66 36.44 6.32
CA ILE A 95 4.31 36.65 7.63
C ILE A 95 4.99 38.01 7.63
N LYS A 96 4.17 39.07 7.63
CA LYS A 96 4.60 40.41 8.02
C LYS A 96 3.54 40.96 8.94
N ASN A 97 3.63 40.63 10.23
CA ASN A 97 3.23 41.46 11.37
C ASN A 97 3.29 40.63 12.66
N SER A 98 4.51 40.32 13.12
CA SER A 98 4.83 40.03 14.52
C SER A 98 6.35 40.09 14.68
N ALA A 99 6.89 41.31 14.60
CA ALA A 99 8.28 41.58 14.92
C ALA A 99 8.40 41.70 16.45
N SER A 100 8.82 40.64 17.12
CA SER A 100 9.48 40.74 18.43
C SER A 100 10.99 40.57 18.22
N ASN A 101 11.75 41.49 18.82
CA ASN A 101 13.21 41.59 18.69
C ASN A 101 13.90 40.31 19.17
N ILE A 102 14.47 39.54 18.24
CA ILE A 102 15.47 38.50 18.55
C ILE A 102 16.76 38.83 17.80
N ASN A 103 17.85 38.88 18.57
CA ASN A 103 19.22 39.14 18.13
C ASN A 103 19.58 38.38 16.85
N LYS A 104 19.81 39.13 15.76
CA LYS A 104 20.35 38.60 14.51
C LYS A 104 21.85 38.36 14.66
N GLY A 105 22.21 37.19 15.20
CA GLY A 105 23.52 36.60 14.95
C GLY A 105 23.71 36.32 13.44
N PRO A 106 24.96 36.12 12.97
CA PRO A 106 25.22 35.87 11.56
C PRO A 106 24.43 34.64 11.09
N HIS A 107 23.54 34.87 10.13
CA HIS A 107 22.70 33.84 9.52
C HIS A 107 23.62 32.91 8.73
N VAL A 108 24.04 31.81 9.35
CA VAL A 108 24.70 30.72 8.63
C VAL A 108 23.63 30.17 7.66
N PRO A 109 23.92 30.07 6.35
CA PRO A 109 22.96 29.53 5.40
C PRO A 109 22.62 28.09 5.80
N PHE A 110 21.33 27.84 5.99
CA PHE A 110 20.78 26.55 6.34
C PHE A 110 21.08 25.55 5.22
N ASN A 111 21.81 24.47 5.53
CA ASN A 111 22.01 23.36 4.60
C ASN A 111 20.96 22.30 4.93
N ASP A 112 19.73 22.53 4.47
CA ASP A 112 18.67 21.55 4.64
C ASP A 112 19.00 20.30 3.82
N LYS A 113 19.40 19.23 4.51
CA LYS A 113 19.59 17.91 3.89
C LYS A 113 18.32 17.08 3.94
N SER A 114 17.17 17.67 4.31
CA SER A 114 15.92 16.94 4.41
C SER A 114 15.41 16.46 3.05
N ILE A 115 14.87 15.25 3.05
CA ILE A 115 14.15 14.66 1.93
C ILE A 115 12.69 15.05 2.11
N LEU A 116 12.24 16.03 1.35
CA LEU A 116 10.85 16.51 1.36
C LEU A 116 9.92 15.58 0.55
N LYS A 117 10.48 14.86 -0.41
CA LYS A 117 9.81 13.93 -1.30
C LYS A 117 10.82 13.01 -1.96
N GLY A 118 10.54 11.72 -2.04
CA GLY A 118 11.45 10.78 -2.69
C GLY A 118 10.99 9.34 -2.64
N SER A 119 11.66 8.50 -3.40
CA SER A 119 11.44 7.06 -3.45
C SER A 119 12.78 6.33 -3.43
N GLY A 120 12.82 5.13 -2.87
CA GLY A 120 14.06 4.39 -2.65
C GLY A 120 13.86 2.89 -2.62
N LEU A 121 14.88 2.17 -3.08
CA LEU A 121 14.89 0.72 -3.24
C LEU A 121 16.02 0.09 -2.41
N PHE A 122 15.68 -0.72 -1.42
CA PHE A 122 16.61 -1.23 -0.41
C PHE A 122 16.54 -2.75 -0.31
N VAL A 123 17.69 -3.43 -0.33
CA VAL A 123 17.76 -4.84 0.06
C VAL A 123 17.87 -4.87 1.59
N LYS A 124 17.02 -5.66 2.23
CA LYS A 124 16.94 -5.76 3.69
C LYS A 124 16.98 -7.23 4.08
N THR A 125 17.31 -7.47 5.34
CA THR A 125 17.44 -8.80 5.91
C THR A 125 16.66 -8.86 7.22
N THR A 126 15.89 -9.92 7.42
CA THR A 126 15.17 -10.21 8.66
C THR A 126 16.13 -10.67 9.77
N ILE A 127 15.64 -10.77 11.01
CA ILE A 127 16.46 -11.28 12.13
C ILE A 127 16.89 -12.74 11.96
N ASP A 128 16.14 -13.50 11.16
CA ASP A 128 16.43 -14.89 10.79
C ASP A 128 17.17 -15.01 9.44
N ASN A 129 17.85 -13.93 9.02
CA ASN A 129 18.73 -13.88 7.86
C ASN A 129 18.05 -14.15 6.50
N LYS A 130 16.77 -13.81 6.36
CA LYS A 130 16.05 -13.87 5.08
C LYS A 130 16.07 -12.52 4.41
N ASN A 131 16.51 -12.50 3.15
CA ASN A 131 16.55 -11.28 2.36
C ASN A 131 15.16 -10.97 1.78
N TYR A 132 14.85 -9.68 1.69
CA TYR A 132 13.69 -9.17 0.98
C TYR A 132 14.02 -7.80 0.37
N LEU A 133 13.25 -7.41 -0.64
CA LEU A 133 13.42 -6.12 -1.31
C LEU A 133 12.36 -5.15 -0.79
N GLN A 134 12.79 -3.99 -0.32
CA GLN A 134 11.93 -2.95 0.24
C GLN A 134 11.85 -1.74 -0.68
N LEU A 135 10.62 -1.31 -0.96
CA LEU A 135 10.28 -0.14 -1.76
C LEU A 135 9.69 0.90 -0.79
N ASN A 136 10.39 2.00 -0.62
CA ASN A 136 9.92 3.09 0.23
C ASN A 136 9.60 4.32 -0.62
N THR A 137 8.50 4.99 -0.28
CA THR A 137 8.17 6.32 -0.81
C THR A 137 7.93 7.28 0.33
N TRP A 138 8.29 8.54 0.14
CA TRP A 138 8.01 9.65 1.04
C TRP A 138 7.29 10.75 0.29
N ASN A 139 6.13 11.16 0.81
CA ASN A 139 5.29 12.23 0.25
C ASN A 139 4.69 11.88 -1.13
N PHE A 140 4.31 10.61 -1.29
CA PHE A 140 3.62 10.01 -2.45
C PHE A 140 2.34 9.26 -2.02
N MET A 141 1.65 9.73 -0.99
CA MET A 141 0.54 8.99 -0.37
C MET A 141 -0.63 8.71 -1.34
N ASP A 142 -0.82 9.55 -2.35
CA ASP A 142 -1.90 9.38 -3.33
C ASP A 142 -1.59 8.28 -4.36
N PHE A 143 -0.35 7.80 -4.43
CA PHE A 143 0.04 6.66 -5.24
C PHE A 143 0.29 5.43 -4.37
N THR A 144 -0.35 4.31 -4.71
CA THR A 144 -0.25 3.03 -3.99
C THR A 144 -0.09 1.88 -4.98
N PHE A 145 0.64 0.83 -4.61
CA PHE A 145 0.74 -0.37 -5.45
C PHE A 145 -0.56 -1.19 -5.38
N SER A 146 -1.24 -1.20 -4.24
CA SER A 146 -2.60 -1.71 -4.05
C SER A 146 -3.64 -0.61 -4.30
N ASP A 147 -4.92 -0.94 -4.30
CA ASP A 147 -6.01 0.05 -4.36
C ASP A 147 -6.25 0.74 -2.98
N PHE A 148 -5.42 0.43 -2.00
CA PHE A 148 -5.61 0.74 -0.58
C PHE A 148 -4.30 1.21 0.08
N GLN A 149 -4.39 1.71 1.30
CA GLN A 149 -3.22 1.93 2.17
C GLN A 149 -3.35 1.04 3.40
N TRP A 150 -2.40 0.14 3.63
CA TRP A 150 -2.44 -0.76 4.79
C TRP A 150 -2.03 0.01 6.04
N ILE A 151 -2.94 0.11 7.02
CA ILE A 151 -2.62 0.68 8.34
C ILE A 151 -1.98 -0.39 9.20
N ILE A 152 -0.73 -0.16 9.61
CA ILE A 152 -0.05 -1.12 10.47
C ILE A 152 -0.51 -0.98 11.93
N GLU A 153 -0.82 0.22 12.42
CA GLU A 153 -1.18 0.45 13.82
C GLU A 153 -2.69 0.56 14.07
N ASN A 154 -3.10 0.35 15.33
CA ASN A 154 -4.51 0.25 15.71
C ASN A 154 -5.02 1.47 16.46
N ASP A 155 -4.24 2.54 16.47
CA ASP A 155 -4.59 3.76 17.17
C ASP A 155 -5.66 4.54 16.43
N TRP A 156 -6.11 4.09 15.26
CA TRP A 156 -7.17 4.74 14.50
C TRP A 156 -8.44 3.88 14.51
N LYS A 157 -9.58 4.54 14.74
CA LYS A 157 -10.91 3.97 14.51
C LYS A 157 -11.77 4.96 13.73
N ASN A 158 -12.74 4.47 12.97
CA ASN A 158 -13.74 5.34 12.36
C ASN A 158 -14.50 6.08 13.48
N LYS A 159 -14.49 7.41 13.41
CA LYS A 159 -15.24 8.31 14.29
C LYS A 159 -16.72 8.10 14.04
N LYS A 160 -17.47 7.83 15.10
CA LYS A 160 -18.93 7.82 15.03
C LYS A 160 -19.42 9.26 14.92
N LEU A 161 -19.93 9.66 13.77
CA LEU A 161 -20.55 10.96 13.57
C LEU A 161 -22.06 10.89 13.85
N ASP A 162 -22.56 11.77 14.70
CA ASP A 162 -24.01 11.95 14.84
C ASP A 162 -24.59 12.72 13.64
N LYS A 163 -25.93 12.80 13.53
CA LYS A 163 -26.59 13.42 12.37
C LYS A 163 -26.25 14.91 12.22
N THR A 164 -26.09 15.64 13.31
CA THR A 164 -25.76 17.07 13.35
C THR A 164 -24.30 17.32 12.95
N ASP A 165 -23.39 16.47 13.40
CA ASP A 165 -21.98 16.51 12.99
C ASP A 165 -21.83 16.13 11.51
N LYS A 166 -22.64 15.22 10.96
CA LYS A 166 -22.62 14.90 9.52
C LYS A 166 -22.94 16.10 8.62
N ASP A 167 -23.87 16.95 9.06
CA ASP A 167 -24.28 18.13 8.30
C ASP A 167 -23.25 19.27 8.44
N ARG A 168 -22.62 19.41 9.61
CA ARG A 168 -21.61 20.45 9.90
C ARG A 168 -20.21 20.10 9.39
N ASP A 169 -19.78 18.86 9.59
CA ASP A 169 -18.44 18.33 9.30
C ASP A 169 -18.36 17.61 7.94
N SER A 170 -19.32 17.85 7.03
CA SER A 170 -19.25 17.34 5.65
C SER A 170 -17.95 17.71 4.90
N TYR A 171 -17.24 18.72 5.40
CA TYR A 171 -15.94 19.18 4.89
C TYR A 171 -14.72 18.61 5.64
N ASN A 172 -14.88 18.04 6.84
CA ASN A 172 -13.75 17.53 7.62
C ASN A 172 -13.35 16.13 7.13
N TRP A 173 -12.18 16.09 6.49
CA TRP A 173 -11.73 15.04 5.57
C TRP A 173 -11.47 13.65 6.16
N TYR A 174 -11.46 13.49 7.48
CA TYR A 174 -11.14 12.20 8.10
C TYR A 174 -12.02 11.97 9.32
N PRO A 175 -13.11 11.19 9.20
CA PRO A 175 -13.90 10.71 10.31
C PRO A 175 -13.13 9.56 10.97
N VAL A 176 -11.91 9.84 11.42
CA VAL A 176 -11.06 8.91 12.13
C VAL A 176 -10.66 9.58 13.44
N GLU A 177 -10.77 8.86 14.54
CA GLU A 177 -10.37 9.32 15.86
C GLU A 177 -9.36 8.35 16.47
N ILE A 178 -8.58 8.85 17.42
CA ILE A 178 -7.61 8.00 18.12
C ILE A 178 -8.35 7.02 19.02
N ASN A 179 -8.06 5.73 18.87
CA ASN A 179 -8.63 4.67 19.67
C ASN A 179 -7.80 4.44 20.93
N ASN A 180 -8.34 4.81 22.10
CA ASN A 180 -7.71 4.50 23.40
C ASN A 180 -7.87 3.02 23.81
N SER A 181 -8.60 2.21 23.03
CA SER A 181 -8.74 0.76 23.28
C SER A 181 -7.76 -0.02 22.40
N TYR A 182 -6.79 -0.69 23.04
CA TYR A 182 -5.74 -1.49 22.42
C TYR A 182 -6.24 -2.81 21.80
N ILE A 183 -7.37 -2.82 21.10
CA ILE A 183 -7.83 -4.01 20.37
C ILE A 183 -7.03 -4.08 19.07
N SER A 184 -6.01 -4.94 19.03
CA SER A 184 -5.10 -5.02 17.89
C SER A 184 -5.76 -5.73 16.70
N LYS A 185 -6.03 -5.00 15.61
CA LYS A 185 -6.49 -5.54 14.33
C LYS A 185 -5.60 -5.01 13.20
N TRP A 186 -4.45 -5.65 13.03
CA TRP A 186 -3.43 -5.36 12.01
C TRP A 186 -3.89 -5.62 10.56
N GLU A 187 -5.14 -6.04 10.36
CA GLU A 187 -5.75 -6.41 9.09
C GLU A 187 -6.68 -5.31 8.58
N THR A 188 -6.22 -4.06 8.66
CA THR A 188 -7.02 -2.89 8.28
C THR A 188 -6.34 -2.03 7.23
N PHE A 189 -7.15 -1.32 6.44
CA PHE A 189 -6.68 -0.43 5.38
C PHE A 189 -7.54 0.82 5.29
N ILE A 190 -7.00 1.85 4.64
CA ILE A 190 -7.71 3.09 4.30
C ILE A 190 -8.07 3.08 2.81
N LYS A 191 -9.28 3.54 2.50
CA LYS A 191 -9.68 3.87 1.14
C LYS A 191 -9.08 5.20 0.69
N LYS A 192 -8.60 5.24 -0.55
CA LYS A 192 -8.25 6.47 -1.23
C LYS A 192 -9.52 7.29 -1.46
N TRP A 193 -9.55 8.50 -0.91
CA TRP A 193 -10.63 9.45 -1.16
C TRP A 193 -10.66 9.80 -2.65
N ASN A 194 -11.84 9.88 -3.27
CA ASN A 194 -12.06 10.07 -4.72
C ASN A 194 -11.50 8.98 -5.66
N TRP A 195 -11.05 7.83 -5.14
CA TRP A 195 -10.64 6.71 -5.98
C TRP A 195 -11.86 5.95 -6.50
N GLU A 196 -11.87 5.64 -7.81
CA GLU A 196 -12.90 4.80 -8.41
C GLU A 196 -12.55 3.31 -8.23
N TYR A 197 -13.28 2.67 -7.31
CA TYR A 197 -13.12 1.25 -7.00
C TYR A 197 -13.90 0.36 -7.98
N GLU A 198 -13.27 -0.73 -8.42
CA GLU A 198 -13.89 -1.74 -9.29
C GLU A 198 -13.65 -3.15 -8.72
N PRO A 199 -14.72 -3.90 -8.37
CA PRO A 199 -16.12 -3.48 -8.39
C PRO A 199 -16.40 -2.31 -7.45
N LYS A 200 -17.46 -1.54 -7.75
CA LYS A 200 -17.87 -0.40 -6.94
C LYS A 200 -18.02 -0.83 -5.50
N PHE A 201 -17.41 -0.06 -4.61
CA PHE A 201 -17.48 -0.33 -3.19
C PHE A 201 -18.94 -0.17 -2.73
N VAL A 202 -19.58 -1.26 -2.32
CA VAL A 202 -20.91 -1.20 -1.71
C VAL A 202 -20.71 -0.84 -0.26
N ALA A 203 -20.93 0.42 0.10
CA ALA A 203 -21.00 0.83 1.50
C ALA A 203 -22.27 0.20 2.10
N ASP A 204 -22.10 -0.69 3.07
CA ASP A 204 -23.22 -1.32 3.75
C ASP A 204 -23.83 -0.28 4.72
N SER A 205 -24.96 0.30 4.31
CA SER A 205 -25.87 1.13 5.10
C SER A 205 -25.52 2.62 5.35
N SER A 206 -26.52 3.48 5.11
CA SER A 206 -26.89 4.78 5.72
C SER A 206 -25.85 5.90 6.01
N ASN A 207 -24.55 5.66 5.89
CA ASN A 207 -23.55 6.56 6.47
C ASN A 207 -22.28 6.64 5.62
N GLN A 208 -22.30 7.51 4.61
CA GLN A 208 -21.17 7.78 3.69
C GLN A 208 -19.86 8.19 4.38
N TYR A 209 -19.91 8.47 5.69
CA TYR A 209 -18.78 8.93 6.51
C TYR A 209 -18.19 7.84 7.43
N GLU A 210 -18.78 6.64 7.57
CA GLU A 210 -18.33 5.65 8.57
C GLU A 210 -17.20 4.72 8.11
N ASP A 211 -16.69 4.89 6.88
CA ASP A 211 -16.12 3.77 6.12
C ASP A 211 -14.71 4.00 5.56
N PHE A 212 -13.92 4.84 6.22
CA PHE A 212 -12.53 5.11 5.82
C PHE A 212 -11.60 3.94 6.13
N ILE A 213 -11.63 3.45 7.37
CA ILE A 213 -10.86 2.28 7.80
C ILE A 213 -11.70 1.02 7.61
N LYS A 214 -11.18 0.07 6.85
CA LYS A 214 -11.86 -1.18 6.48
C LYS A 214 -11.03 -2.39 6.81
N TYR A 215 -11.68 -3.54 6.91
CA TYR A 215 -11.01 -4.82 7.15
C TYR A 215 -10.57 -5.47 5.85
N PHE A 216 -9.47 -6.23 5.87
CA PHE A 216 -8.97 -6.98 4.72
C PHE A 216 -10.02 -7.85 4.03
N SER A 217 -11.01 -8.38 4.76
CA SER A 217 -12.14 -9.11 4.20
C SER A 217 -12.91 -8.34 3.11
N GLU A 218 -12.93 -7.00 3.17
CA GLU A 218 -13.58 -6.15 2.17
C GLU A 218 -12.77 -6.06 0.87
N GLN A 219 -11.53 -6.55 0.83
CA GLN A 219 -10.74 -6.67 -0.40
C GLN A 219 -11.09 -7.91 -1.23
N LYS A 220 -11.94 -8.82 -0.72
CA LYS A 220 -12.32 -10.06 -1.39
C LYS A 220 -12.75 -9.91 -2.86
N PRO A 221 -13.59 -8.93 -3.25
CA PRO A 221 -14.09 -8.83 -4.62
C PRO A 221 -13.10 -8.17 -5.59
N TYR A 222 -11.95 -7.67 -5.12
CA TYR A 222 -10.97 -6.99 -5.95
C TYR A 222 -9.98 -7.97 -6.59
N PRO A 223 -9.42 -7.66 -7.78
CA PRO A 223 -8.33 -8.43 -8.38
C PRO A 223 -7.14 -8.61 -7.44
N ASN A 224 -6.52 -9.80 -7.44
CA ASN A 224 -5.46 -10.15 -6.49
C ASN A 224 -4.25 -9.20 -6.55
N HIS A 225 -3.83 -8.76 -7.74
CA HIS A 225 -2.72 -7.81 -7.88
C HIS A 225 -3.01 -6.41 -7.30
N LEU A 226 -4.28 -6.08 -7.05
CA LEU A 226 -4.71 -4.81 -6.45
C LEU A 226 -4.87 -4.88 -4.92
N LYS A 227 -4.75 -6.08 -4.33
CA LYS A 227 -4.88 -6.28 -2.89
C LYS A 227 -3.58 -5.93 -2.15
N SER A 228 -3.69 -5.75 -0.84
CA SER A 228 -2.57 -5.40 0.05
C SER A 228 -1.43 -6.43 0.05
N VAL A 229 -1.74 -7.70 -0.24
CA VAL A 229 -0.74 -8.75 -0.47
C VAL A 229 -1.10 -9.52 -1.73
N SER A 230 -0.13 -9.69 -2.64
CA SER A 230 -0.31 -10.47 -3.88
C SER A 230 0.93 -11.29 -4.22
N LEU A 231 0.75 -12.36 -4.99
CA LEU A 231 1.86 -13.12 -5.58
C LEU A 231 2.29 -12.50 -6.91
N VAL A 232 3.59 -12.54 -7.20
CA VAL A 232 4.22 -12.09 -8.44
C VAL A 232 5.20 -13.17 -8.91
N LYS A 233 4.95 -13.74 -10.08
CA LYS A 233 5.68 -14.93 -10.58
C LYS A 233 6.58 -14.64 -11.77
N ASN A 234 6.44 -13.49 -12.41
CA ASN A 234 7.20 -13.12 -13.60
C ASN A 234 7.20 -11.60 -13.79
N GLU A 235 7.96 -11.14 -14.79
CA GLU A 235 8.08 -9.73 -15.15
C GLU A 235 6.75 -9.06 -15.54
N GLY A 236 5.85 -9.79 -16.20
CA GLY A 236 4.54 -9.27 -16.60
C GLY A 236 3.67 -8.97 -15.38
N GLU A 237 3.59 -9.94 -14.46
CA GLU A 237 2.90 -9.76 -13.18
C GLU A 237 3.55 -8.67 -12.32
N LEU A 238 4.88 -8.49 -12.41
CA LEU A 238 5.57 -7.41 -11.73
C LEU A 238 5.16 -6.04 -12.29
N LYS A 239 5.10 -5.87 -13.61
CA LYS A 239 4.63 -4.62 -14.24
C LYS A 239 3.21 -4.28 -13.82
N GLN A 240 2.32 -5.27 -13.80
CA GLN A 240 0.96 -5.12 -13.32
C GLN A 240 0.93 -4.71 -11.83
N ALA A 241 1.64 -5.43 -10.97
CA ALA A 241 1.67 -5.12 -9.53
C ALA A 241 2.33 -3.77 -9.21
N LEU A 242 3.21 -3.28 -10.09
CA LEU A 242 3.83 -1.95 -10.03
C LEU A 242 2.99 -0.84 -10.67
N ARG A 243 1.80 -1.13 -11.23
CA ARG A 243 0.92 -0.12 -11.87
C ARG A 243 1.55 0.56 -13.09
N LEU A 244 2.27 -0.22 -13.90
CA LEU A 244 2.97 0.28 -15.08
C LEU A 244 2.21 0.02 -16.39
N GLU A 245 1.04 -0.60 -16.32
CA GLU A 245 0.17 -0.79 -17.47
C GLU A 245 -0.57 0.51 -17.82
N ASP A 246 -0.87 0.70 -19.10
CA ASP A 246 -1.54 1.93 -19.58
C ASP A 246 -2.89 2.16 -18.89
N GLN A 247 -3.65 1.09 -18.63
CA GLN A 247 -4.94 1.16 -17.92
C GLN A 247 -4.80 1.71 -16.50
N ASP A 248 -3.80 1.24 -15.75
CA ASP A 248 -3.52 1.74 -14.40
C ASP A 248 -3.05 3.19 -14.43
N ARG A 249 -2.19 3.54 -15.40
CA ARG A 249 -1.71 4.91 -15.57
C ARG A 249 -2.85 5.87 -15.85
N GLU A 250 -3.75 5.53 -16.77
CA GLU A 250 -4.94 6.33 -17.08
C GLU A 250 -5.86 6.48 -15.86
N LYS A 251 -6.06 5.39 -15.10
CA LYS A 251 -6.86 5.40 -13.87
C LYS A 251 -6.27 6.34 -12.83
N TYR A 252 -4.95 6.31 -12.64
CA TYR A 252 -4.25 7.21 -11.73
C TYR A 252 -4.27 8.67 -12.18
N LEU A 253 -4.10 8.95 -13.49
CA LEU A 253 -4.18 10.33 -13.99
C LEU A 253 -5.57 10.94 -13.76
N LYS A 254 -6.65 10.19 -14.04
CA LYS A 254 -8.02 10.63 -13.72
C LYS A 254 -8.18 10.91 -12.23
N TYR A 255 -7.62 10.03 -11.40
CA TYR A 255 -7.62 10.20 -9.95
C TYR A 255 -6.89 11.49 -9.52
N PHE A 256 -5.68 11.75 -10.03
CA PHE A 256 -4.91 12.93 -9.69
C PHE A 256 -5.58 14.23 -10.16
N ILE A 257 -6.23 14.22 -11.33
CA ILE A 257 -7.06 15.35 -11.80
C ILE A 257 -8.18 15.63 -10.79
N ALA A 258 -8.92 14.61 -10.35
CA ALA A 258 -9.99 14.76 -9.38
C ALA A 258 -9.49 15.28 -8.01
N LEU A 259 -8.28 14.88 -7.60
CA LEU A 259 -7.62 15.44 -6.41
C LEU A 259 -7.26 16.92 -6.59
N GLU A 260 -6.60 17.28 -7.68
CA GLU A 260 -6.18 18.67 -7.96
C GLU A 260 -7.38 19.61 -8.08
N ASP A 261 -8.40 19.21 -8.84
CA ASP A 261 -9.62 20.01 -9.07
C ASP A 261 -10.33 20.32 -7.75
N TYR A 262 -10.26 19.42 -6.77
CA TYR A 262 -10.85 19.66 -5.46
C TYR A 262 -9.92 20.45 -4.54
N LEU A 263 -8.67 20.00 -4.36
CA LEU A 263 -7.71 20.61 -3.42
C LEU A 263 -7.34 22.03 -3.80
N TYR A 264 -7.32 22.31 -5.10
CA TYR A 264 -6.91 23.57 -5.68
C TYR A 264 -8.01 24.14 -6.59
N TRP A 265 -9.27 23.99 -6.19
CA TRP A 265 -10.44 24.47 -6.94
C TRP A 265 -10.39 25.96 -7.31
N TYR A 266 -9.62 26.76 -6.58
CA TYR A 266 -9.41 28.19 -6.82
C TYR A 266 -8.34 28.49 -7.87
N LYS A 267 -7.52 27.52 -8.27
CA LYS A 267 -6.51 27.71 -9.32
C LYS A 267 -7.16 27.62 -10.69
N THR A 268 -6.90 28.61 -11.52
CA THR A 268 -7.45 28.70 -12.89
C THR A 268 -6.66 27.86 -13.89
N GLU A 269 -5.37 27.62 -13.63
CA GLU A 269 -4.51 26.78 -14.46
C GLU A 269 -4.50 25.35 -13.94
N LYS A 270 -4.89 24.41 -14.80
CA LYS A 270 -4.84 22.98 -14.50
C LYS A 270 -3.49 22.41 -14.90
N LEU A 271 -2.97 21.51 -14.07
CA LEU A 271 -1.75 20.78 -14.38
C LEU A 271 -1.98 19.85 -15.59
N SER A 272 -0.99 19.77 -16.46
CA SER A 272 -0.92 18.77 -17.53
C SER A 272 -0.67 17.36 -16.99
N ASP A 273 -0.98 16.32 -17.78
CA ASP A 273 -0.71 14.92 -17.42
C ASP A 273 0.77 14.67 -17.09
N GLU A 274 1.70 15.38 -17.75
CA GLU A 274 3.13 15.28 -17.49
C GLU A 274 3.49 15.86 -16.10
N GLU A 275 2.92 17.02 -15.76
CA GLU A 275 3.12 17.66 -14.46
C GLU A 275 2.48 16.84 -13.33
N LEU A 276 1.28 16.32 -13.54
CA LEU A 276 0.63 15.37 -12.63
C LEU A 276 1.50 14.13 -12.43
N SER A 277 2.06 13.59 -13.52
CA SER A 277 2.91 12.41 -13.45
C SER A 277 4.15 12.66 -12.60
N LYS A 278 4.85 13.79 -12.82
CA LYS A 278 6.01 14.20 -12.02
C LYS A 278 5.65 14.48 -10.57
N LYS A 279 4.44 15.01 -10.33
CA LYS A 279 3.95 15.34 -9.00
C LYS A 279 3.56 14.10 -8.21
N TYR A 280 2.92 13.10 -8.80
CA TYR A 280 2.26 12.04 -8.04
C TYR A 280 2.84 10.64 -8.21
N PHE A 281 3.50 10.33 -9.33
CA PHE A 281 4.14 9.02 -9.47
C PHE A 281 5.52 9.00 -8.79
N PRO A 282 5.89 7.89 -8.12
CA PRO A 282 7.16 7.78 -7.40
C PRO A 282 8.34 7.40 -8.32
N TRP A 283 8.15 7.36 -9.63
CA TRP A 283 9.12 6.79 -10.56
C TRP A 283 10.32 7.72 -10.78
N THR A 284 11.52 7.18 -10.63
CA THR A 284 12.80 7.87 -10.83
C THR A 284 13.78 6.96 -11.55
N GLU A 285 14.95 7.47 -11.92
CA GLU A 285 16.03 6.67 -12.54
C GLU A 285 16.51 5.51 -11.65
N THR A 286 16.37 5.64 -10.33
CA THR A 286 16.77 4.61 -9.34
C THR A 286 15.59 3.89 -8.70
N PHE A 287 14.36 4.28 -9.05
CA PHE A 287 13.12 3.67 -8.58
C PHE A 287 12.17 3.51 -9.77
N ASN A 288 12.37 2.45 -10.54
CA ASN A 288 11.59 2.10 -11.73
C ASN A 288 11.59 0.57 -11.92
N PHE A 289 10.89 0.11 -12.95
CA PHE A 289 10.80 -1.31 -13.30
C PHE A 289 12.17 -1.99 -13.40
N ASP A 290 13.08 -1.46 -14.20
CA ASP A 290 14.38 -2.10 -14.46
C ASP A 290 15.22 -2.19 -13.17
N ALA A 291 15.23 -1.13 -12.37
CA ALA A 291 15.91 -1.10 -11.08
C ALA A 291 15.35 -2.14 -10.10
N ILE A 292 14.03 -2.29 -10.03
CA ILE A 292 13.36 -3.29 -9.18
C ILE A 292 13.62 -4.70 -9.71
N ASN A 293 13.37 -4.94 -11.01
CA ASN A 293 13.52 -6.25 -11.66
C ASN A 293 14.97 -6.76 -11.59
N SER A 294 15.96 -5.88 -11.73
CA SER A 294 17.39 -6.25 -11.63
C SER A 294 17.80 -6.80 -10.26
N LYS A 295 17.01 -6.55 -9.21
CA LYS A 295 17.23 -7.07 -7.85
C LYS A 295 16.42 -8.33 -7.55
N MET A 296 15.67 -8.82 -8.54
CA MET A 296 14.84 -10.02 -8.45
C MET A 296 15.41 -11.12 -9.33
N ASP A 297 15.16 -12.36 -8.94
CA ASP A 297 15.50 -13.57 -9.68
C ASP A 297 14.21 -14.41 -9.81
N PHE A 298 13.51 -14.25 -10.94
CA PHE A 298 12.28 -14.98 -11.25
C PHE A 298 12.51 -16.42 -11.70
N GLU A 299 13.76 -16.82 -11.99
CA GLU A 299 14.09 -18.21 -12.29
C GLU A 299 14.07 -19.03 -11.00
N LYS A 300 14.57 -18.46 -9.90
CA LYS A 300 14.65 -19.13 -8.60
C LYS A 300 13.47 -18.87 -7.69
N TYR A 301 12.79 -17.74 -7.84
CA TYR A 301 11.78 -17.30 -6.88
C TYR A 301 10.50 -16.78 -7.54
N ASP A 302 9.39 -17.00 -6.85
CA ASP A 302 8.20 -16.14 -6.91
C ASP A 302 8.26 -15.16 -5.73
N TYR A 303 7.44 -14.10 -5.74
CA TYR A 303 7.50 -13.07 -4.72
C TYR A 303 6.11 -12.77 -4.15
N LEU A 304 5.98 -12.76 -2.82
CA LEU A 304 4.84 -12.09 -2.18
C LEU A 304 5.14 -10.60 -2.08
N PHE A 305 4.29 -9.80 -2.71
CA PHE A 305 4.35 -8.35 -2.66
C PHE A 305 3.39 -7.83 -1.59
N VAL A 306 3.94 -7.41 -0.45
CA VAL A 306 3.27 -6.78 0.68
C VAL A 306 3.31 -5.26 0.45
N LYS A 307 2.17 -4.58 0.38
CA LYS A 307 2.10 -3.23 -0.22
C LYS A 307 1.59 -2.17 0.74
N ASP A 308 2.11 -0.96 0.53
CA ASP A 308 1.58 0.31 1.02
C ASP A 308 1.35 0.37 2.53
N LEU A 309 2.27 -0.20 3.31
CA LEU A 309 2.22 -0.11 4.76
C LEU A 309 2.45 1.34 5.19
N ARG A 310 1.53 1.81 6.02
CA ARG A 310 1.45 3.15 6.56
C ARG A 310 1.41 3.06 8.09
N SER A 311 2.28 3.83 8.74
CA SER A 311 2.20 4.07 10.17
C SER A 311 1.21 5.20 10.45
N THR A 312 0.49 5.06 11.56
CA THR A 312 -0.37 6.11 12.11
C THR A 312 0.41 7.06 13.01
N TYR A 313 1.52 6.59 13.57
CA TYR A 313 2.52 7.38 14.27
C TYR A 313 3.46 8.03 13.27
N GLY A 314 3.50 9.36 13.29
CA GLY A 314 4.49 10.07 12.51
C GLY A 314 4.72 11.45 13.05
N ASP A 315 5.98 11.74 13.35
CA ASP A 315 6.41 13.10 13.57
C ASP A 315 6.28 13.87 12.26
N GLY A 316 5.52 14.96 12.32
CA GLY A 316 5.23 15.86 11.21
C GLY A 316 6.40 16.69 10.75
N ASN A 317 7.59 16.09 10.70
CA ASN A 317 8.75 16.72 10.12
C ASN A 317 8.47 16.98 8.64
N VAL A 318 8.79 18.19 8.20
CA VAL A 318 8.56 18.65 6.82
C VAL A 318 9.32 17.75 5.83
N GLY A 319 10.42 17.13 6.26
CA GLY A 319 11.15 16.07 5.58
C GLY A 319 11.84 15.08 6.52
N ILE A 320 12.48 14.07 5.94
CA ILE A 320 13.22 12.99 6.64
C ILE A 320 14.70 13.03 6.28
N GLY A 321 15.56 12.50 7.15
CA GLY A 321 17.00 12.36 6.88
C GLY A 321 17.38 11.11 6.09
N ASP A 322 16.55 10.06 6.07
CA ASP A 322 16.90 8.77 5.48
C ASP A 322 15.67 8.01 4.93
N LEU A 323 15.67 7.73 3.62
CA LEU A 323 14.62 6.96 2.96
C LEU A 323 14.66 5.46 3.30
N SER A 324 15.74 4.94 3.88
CA SER A 324 15.91 3.52 4.19
C SER A 324 15.20 3.06 5.47
N LYS A 325 14.67 4.01 6.27
CA LYS A 325 13.96 3.79 7.54
C LYS A 325 12.46 3.49 7.36
N GLY A 326 11.73 3.44 8.47
CA GLY A 326 10.30 3.17 8.53
C GLY A 326 9.98 1.72 8.83
N ILE A 327 8.86 1.23 8.28
CA ILE A 327 8.36 -0.12 8.55
C ILE A 327 9.26 -1.15 7.85
N LYS A 328 9.70 -2.18 8.59
CA LYS A 328 10.52 -3.29 8.10
C LYS A 328 9.95 -4.64 8.54
N ILE A 329 10.41 -5.72 7.92
CA ILE A 329 10.04 -7.08 8.32
C ILE A 329 11.03 -7.57 9.39
N ASN A 330 10.51 -7.92 10.57
CA ASN A 330 11.29 -8.59 11.59
C ASN A 330 11.52 -10.04 11.23
N SER A 331 10.43 -10.76 10.97
CA SER A 331 10.42 -12.18 10.66
C SER A 331 9.18 -12.52 9.83
N TYR A 332 9.25 -13.62 9.06
CA TYR A 332 8.09 -14.16 8.36
C TYR A 332 8.18 -15.68 8.19
N LYS A 333 7.01 -16.31 8.10
CA LYS A 333 6.83 -17.74 7.83
C LYS A 333 5.68 -17.94 6.86
N ILE A 334 5.91 -18.73 5.82
CA ILE A 334 4.91 -19.08 4.82
C ILE A 334 4.76 -20.60 4.85
N GLU A 335 3.52 -21.05 5.02
CA GLU A 335 3.14 -22.46 5.14
C GLU A 335 2.11 -22.77 4.05
N PRO A 336 2.55 -23.13 2.83
CA PRO A 336 1.66 -23.31 1.67
C PRO A 336 0.55 -24.33 1.90
N GLU A 337 0.89 -25.49 2.48
CA GLU A 337 -0.05 -26.60 2.72
C GLU A 337 -1.25 -26.19 3.61
N SER A 338 -1.00 -25.30 4.58
CA SER A 338 -2.03 -24.81 5.51
C SER A 338 -2.57 -23.43 5.11
N HIS A 339 -2.18 -22.91 3.94
CA HIS A 339 -2.51 -21.56 3.46
C HIS A 339 -2.28 -20.50 4.53
N LYS A 340 -1.19 -20.59 5.28
CA LYS A 340 -0.89 -19.68 6.39
C LYS A 340 0.32 -18.81 6.09
N PHE A 341 0.16 -17.51 6.30
CA PHE A 341 1.23 -16.53 6.17
C PHE A 341 1.34 -15.75 7.49
N THR A 342 2.46 -15.92 8.19
CA THR A 342 2.78 -15.17 9.39
C THR A 342 3.84 -14.14 9.06
N ILE A 343 3.60 -12.88 9.41
CA ILE A 343 4.55 -11.79 9.22
C ILE A 343 4.57 -10.91 10.45
N GLU A 344 5.77 -10.57 10.89
CA GLU A 344 6.01 -9.66 12.00
C GLU A 344 6.75 -8.44 11.48
N PHE A 345 6.18 -7.26 11.74
CA PHE A 345 6.77 -5.99 11.38
C PHE A 345 7.43 -5.32 12.58
N LEU A 346 8.51 -4.60 12.29
CA LEU A 346 9.15 -3.66 13.20
C LEU A 346 9.22 -2.29 12.54
N TYR A 347 9.55 -1.30 13.35
CA TYR A 347 9.73 0.07 12.91
C TYR A 347 11.17 0.50 13.19
N ASP A 348 11.84 1.02 12.17
CA ASP A 348 13.09 1.76 12.30
C ASP A 348 12.78 3.24 12.51
N ASP A 349 13.33 3.82 13.58
CA ASP A 349 13.19 5.23 13.90
C ASP A 349 13.59 6.12 12.72
N GLU A 350 12.77 7.13 12.45
CA GLU A 350 13.08 8.14 11.44
C GLU A 350 14.30 8.95 11.86
N VAL A 351 15.14 9.26 10.87
CA VAL A 351 16.29 10.14 11.09
C VAL A 351 15.82 11.58 10.99
N ASP A 352 15.94 12.33 12.08
CA ASP A 352 15.75 13.77 12.05
C ASP A 352 16.80 14.41 11.11
N PRO A 353 16.39 15.05 10.00
CA PRO A 353 17.34 15.72 9.11
C PRO A 353 18.05 16.90 9.78
N CYS A 354 17.52 17.43 10.89
CA CYS A 354 18.10 18.54 11.63
C CYS A 354 17.87 18.43 13.16
N PRO A 355 18.67 17.61 13.88
CA PRO A 355 18.50 17.37 15.32
C PRO A 355 18.68 18.61 16.22
N ASN A 356 19.27 19.68 15.69
CA ASN A 356 19.51 20.93 16.42
C ASN A 356 18.65 22.09 15.88
N CYS A 357 17.72 21.82 14.95
CA CYS A 357 16.78 22.84 14.53
C CYS A 357 15.79 23.11 15.67
N PRO A 358 15.40 24.38 15.90
CA PRO A 358 14.26 24.64 16.75
C PRO A 358 13.06 23.91 16.12
N LEU A 359 12.63 22.84 16.79
CA LEU A 359 11.37 22.18 16.45
C LEU A 359 10.31 23.27 16.53
N ASP A 360 9.54 23.45 15.46
CA ASP A 360 8.39 24.33 15.51
C ASP A 360 7.38 23.67 16.46
N GLU A 361 7.49 23.98 17.75
CA GLU A 361 6.65 23.44 18.83
C GLU A 361 5.14 23.63 18.56
N GLN A 362 4.77 24.47 17.59
CA GLN A 362 3.39 24.74 17.18
C GLN A 362 2.87 23.85 16.05
N LEU A 363 3.70 23.07 15.35
CA LEU A 363 3.21 22.08 14.39
C LEU A 363 2.74 20.84 15.13
N ASN A 364 1.59 20.95 15.80
CA ASN A 364 0.84 19.86 16.41
C ASN A 364 0.95 18.58 15.55
N HIS A 365 1.77 17.65 16.04
CA HIS A 365 2.29 16.42 15.41
C HIS A 365 1.23 15.34 15.21
N TYR A 366 0.08 15.71 14.65
CA TYR A 366 -1.03 14.80 14.45
C TYR A 366 -1.22 14.59 12.94
N TRP A 367 -1.17 13.33 12.51
CA TRP A 367 -1.65 12.84 11.20
C TRP A 367 -0.73 12.99 9.97
N SER A 368 0.58 13.12 10.16
CA SER A 368 1.50 13.54 9.09
C SER A 368 2.48 12.47 8.58
N TRP A 369 2.30 11.20 8.91
CA TRP A 369 3.17 10.16 8.33
C TRP A 369 2.99 10.09 6.81
N LYS A 370 4.04 10.48 6.08
CA LYS A 370 4.09 10.59 4.61
C LYS A 370 4.79 9.40 3.95
N ARG A 371 5.22 8.40 4.73
CA ARG A 371 5.91 7.22 4.19
C ARG A 371 4.93 6.10 3.87
N LEU A 372 5.13 5.47 2.71
CA LEU A 372 4.63 4.13 2.43
C LEU A 372 5.82 3.19 2.30
N SER A 373 5.71 2.01 2.91
CA SER A 373 6.69 0.93 2.81
C SER A 373 6.04 -0.27 2.14
N SER A 374 6.68 -0.86 1.14
CA SER A 374 6.24 -2.09 0.48
C SER A 374 7.40 -3.06 0.38
N MET A 375 7.12 -4.37 0.37
CA MET A 375 8.14 -5.41 0.42
C MET A 375 7.84 -6.54 -0.57
N LEU A 376 8.86 -6.94 -1.32
CA LEU A 376 8.87 -8.15 -2.14
C LEU A 376 9.63 -9.24 -1.39
N ILE A 377 8.89 -10.25 -0.94
CA ILE A 377 9.40 -11.37 -0.15
C ILE A 377 9.64 -12.56 -1.09
N PRO A 378 10.89 -13.03 -1.25
CA PRO A 378 11.19 -14.16 -2.12
C PRO A 378 10.66 -15.46 -1.53
N ILE A 379 10.12 -16.29 -2.41
CA ILE A 379 9.58 -17.62 -2.15
C ILE A 379 10.11 -18.53 -3.23
N GLU A 380 10.57 -19.71 -2.85
CA GLU A 380 11.03 -20.73 -3.80
C GLU A 380 10.02 -20.91 -4.95
N LYS A 381 10.53 -20.94 -6.18
CA LYS A 381 9.72 -20.98 -7.40
C LYS A 381 8.65 -22.06 -7.35
N ASN A 382 7.42 -21.72 -7.73
CA ASN A 382 6.28 -22.64 -7.82
C ASN A 382 5.84 -23.29 -6.50
N LYS A 383 6.38 -22.86 -5.35
CA LYS A 383 5.96 -23.35 -4.03
C LYS A 383 4.53 -22.94 -3.66
N ILE A 384 4.04 -21.86 -4.27
CA ILE A 384 2.67 -21.39 -4.17
C ILE A 384 2.14 -21.25 -5.60
N SER A 385 1.14 -22.05 -5.95
CA SER A 385 0.52 -22.00 -7.27
C SER A 385 -0.30 -20.72 -7.46
N GLU A 386 -1.10 -20.38 -6.44
CA GLU A 386 -1.99 -19.22 -6.36
C GLU A 386 -2.00 -18.65 -4.94
N PHE A 387 -2.09 -17.32 -4.83
CA PHE A 387 -2.26 -16.63 -3.56
C PHE A 387 -3.40 -15.62 -3.65
N ASN A 388 -4.39 -15.80 -2.79
CA ASN A 388 -5.43 -14.82 -2.53
C ASN A 388 -5.43 -14.52 -1.03
N MET A 389 -5.07 -13.30 -0.65
CA MET A 389 -4.93 -12.95 0.76
C MET A 389 -6.21 -13.18 1.59
N ASN A 390 -7.39 -13.17 0.97
CA ASN A 390 -8.66 -13.41 1.65
C ASN A 390 -8.98 -14.89 1.88
N ASP A 391 -8.28 -15.79 1.20
CA ASP A 391 -8.43 -17.25 1.34
C ASP A 391 -7.30 -17.85 2.20
N TRP A 392 -6.31 -17.03 2.54
CA TRP A 392 -5.18 -17.42 3.39
C TRP A 392 -5.38 -16.95 4.84
N ASN A 393 -4.87 -17.73 5.79
CA ASN A 393 -4.81 -17.36 7.19
C ASN A 393 -3.61 -16.44 7.42
N LEU A 394 -3.88 -15.13 7.51
CA LEU A 394 -2.88 -14.11 7.75
C LEU A 394 -2.69 -13.92 9.26
N HIS A 395 -1.48 -14.19 9.76
CA HIS A 395 -1.11 -13.88 11.14
C HIS A 395 -0.15 -12.69 11.12
N ILE A 396 -0.70 -11.49 11.17
CA ILE A 396 0.08 -10.25 11.18
C ILE A 396 0.37 -9.85 12.63
N ARG A 397 1.62 -9.54 12.90
CA ARG A 397 2.08 -8.92 14.15
C ARG A 397 2.83 -7.65 13.81
N GLY A 398 2.73 -6.66 14.67
CA GLY A 398 3.66 -5.55 14.66
C GLY A 398 3.99 -5.17 16.09
N TYR A 399 5.17 -4.58 16.25
CA TYR A 399 5.51 -3.93 17.50
C TYR A 399 4.97 -2.50 17.46
N SER A 400 3.99 -2.20 18.32
CA SER A 400 3.52 -0.83 18.49
C SER A 400 4.66 0.00 19.06
N TYR A 401 5.22 0.89 18.24
CA TYR A 401 6.10 1.94 18.74
C TYR A 401 5.26 2.84 19.65
N ILE A 402 5.54 2.83 20.96
CA ILE A 402 5.08 3.88 21.86
C ILE A 402 6.22 4.88 21.91
N PRO A 403 6.11 6.08 21.30
CA PRO A 403 7.16 7.07 21.37
C PRO A 403 7.50 7.34 22.83
N TYR A 404 8.78 7.22 23.19
CA TYR A 404 9.28 7.60 24.50
C TYR A 404 8.88 9.07 24.78
N GLY A 405 8.00 9.29 25.75
CA GLY A 405 7.55 10.63 26.15
C GLY A 405 6.05 10.81 26.36
N ARG A 406 5.20 9.84 25.99
CA ARG A 406 3.78 9.83 26.34
C ARG A 406 3.48 8.76 27.39
N ARG A 407 3.76 9.07 28.67
CA ARG A 407 3.21 8.36 29.83
C ARG A 407 2.38 9.33 30.66
#